data_AF-A0A0Q8FUZ7-F1
#
_entry.id   AF-A0A0Q8FUZ7-F1
#
_cell.length_a   1.000
_cell.length_b   1.000
_cell.length_c   1.000
_cell.angle_alpha   90.00
_cell.angle_beta   90.00
_cell.angle_gamma   90.00
#
_symmetry.space_group_name_H-M   'P 1'
#
loop_
_entity.id
_entity.type
_entity.pdbx_description
1 polymer ?
#
loop_
_entity_poly.entity_id
_entity_poly.type
_entity_poly.pdbx_seq_one_letter_code
_entity_poly.pdbx_strand_id
1 'polypeptide(L)'
;MRPFVLLSALILTLGVAAPAMPATPSPEPASQLDHVLLWGRDIDQVSAIMAVKLGFQVRPGRAPGGVANRYVRLADRGYIELLGVTRPNPDMDPGMLADQASLKGGPGARSVGVRSSALDQVHALLKGKGLAVTPVFTASANDPDGGGPTKPPRWRLFAFERPPLSSTLFFIDYAPDKTDPASVADDRTARQHPNGARTLSAFWLLSSDADADRKQLERLGFTGALPVRIPQISARGYCIPVGPNGVLALEPDGQGIAADALREGGPQVLGVSIGVADVDAAKRRVERGYEQVLAGYKGVWGDAFLAPTRDDLGMFIEFHALPGTAGSKTCGEFKR
;
A
#
# COMPACT_ATOMS: atom_id res chain seq x y z
N MET A 1 -19.94 86.78 4.67
CA MET A 1 -20.09 85.35 4.32
C MET A 1 -18.72 84.70 4.27
N ARG A 2 -18.32 84.02 5.35
CA ARG A 2 -17.15 83.14 5.47
C ARG A 2 -17.40 82.25 6.70
N PRO A 3 -17.20 80.92 6.62
CA PRO A 3 -17.71 80.01 7.63
C PRO A 3 -16.74 79.80 8.80
N PHE A 4 -17.32 79.70 10.00
CA PHE A 4 -17.09 78.71 11.08
C PHE A 4 -16.22 77.48 10.67
N VAL A 5 -15.43 76.79 11.50
CA VAL A 5 -15.62 76.33 12.89
C VAL A 5 -14.35 75.57 13.37
N LEU A 6 -14.11 75.64 14.69
CA LEU A 6 -13.41 74.76 15.66
C LEU A 6 -12.08 74.03 15.41
N LEU A 7 -11.16 74.39 16.32
CA LEU A 7 -10.26 73.57 17.13
C LEU A 7 -10.97 72.34 17.75
N SER A 8 -10.43 71.13 17.64
CA SER A 8 -10.75 70.03 18.58
C SER A 8 -9.64 69.00 18.67
N ALA A 9 -9.52 68.48 19.88
CA ALA A 9 -8.39 67.80 20.47
C ALA A 9 -8.21 66.34 20.01
N LEU A 10 -6.95 65.92 20.10
CA LEU A 10 -6.45 64.56 20.12
C LEU A 10 -7.27 63.64 21.05
N ILE A 11 -7.73 62.51 20.53
CA ILE A 11 -8.09 61.32 21.32
C ILE A 11 -7.27 60.16 20.76
N LEU A 12 -6.31 59.67 21.56
CA LEU A 12 -5.64 58.39 21.35
C LEU A 12 -6.65 57.27 21.59
N THR A 13 -6.93 56.45 20.56
CA THR A 13 -7.55 55.15 20.74
C THR A 13 -6.48 54.06 20.73
N LEU A 14 -6.20 53.50 21.90
CA LEU A 14 -5.53 52.21 22.09
C LEU A 14 -6.39 51.10 21.46
N GLY A 15 -5.96 50.58 20.31
CA GLY A 15 -6.52 49.36 19.74
C GLY A 15 -5.99 48.14 20.50
N VAL A 16 -6.87 47.48 21.25
CA VAL A 16 -6.60 46.18 21.87
C VAL A 16 -6.45 45.15 20.75
N ALA A 17 -5.24 44.62 20.55
CA ALA A 17 -5.02 43.49 19.65
C ALA A 17 -5.70 42.24 20.24
N ALA A 18 -6.66 41.68 19.52
CA ALA A 18 -7.22 40.37 19.85
C ALA A 18 -6.10 39.31 19.77
N PRO A 19 -6.00 38.37 20.73
CA PRO A 19 -5.06 37.28 20.64
C PRO A 19 -5.40 36.42 19.41
N ALA A 20 -4.41 36.20 18.54
CA ALA A 20 -4.52 35.26 17.44
C ALA A 20 -4.85 33.89 18.01
N MET A 21 -6.01 33.34 17.66
CA MET A 21 -6.33 31.95 18.00
C MET A 21 -5.28 31.04 17.36
N PRO A 22 -4.73 30.06 18.11
CA PRO A 22 -3.85 29.07 17.51
C PRO A 22 -4.63 28.37 16.41
N ALA A 23 -4.08 28.39 15.19
CA ALA A 23 -4.60 27.61 14.09
C ALA A 23 -4.70 26.16 14.56
N THR A 24 -5.90 25.57 14.49
CA THR A 24 -6.07 24.13 14.62
C THR A 24 -5.09 23.46 13.66
N PRO A 25 -4.24 22.53 14.12
CA PRO A 25 -3.37 21.80 13.21
C PRO A 25 -4.26 21.15 12.15
N SER A 26 -3.98 21.45 10.89
CA SER A 26 -4.57 20.72 9.77
C SER A 26 -4.34 19.23 10.03
N PRO A 27 -5.34 18.36 9.81
CA PRO A 27 -5.13 16.92 9.93
C PRO A 27 -3.92 16.56 9.07
N GLU A 28 -2.95 15.87 9.65
CA GLU A 28 -1.79 15.41 8.88
C GLU A 28 -2.29 14.66 7.65
N PRO A 29 -1.66 14.83 6.48
CA PRO A 29 -2.04 14.10 5.28
C PRO A 29 -2.06 12.61 5.56
N ALA A 30 -3.27 12.04 5.66
CA ALA A 30 -3.44 10.64 6.04
C ALA A 30 -2.84 9.77 4.95
N SER A 31 -1.69 9.18 5.25
CA SER A 31 -1.06 8.20 4.39
C SER A 31 -1.63 6.82 4.69
N GLN A 32 -1.96 6.06 3.65
CA GLN A 32 -2.47 4.69 3.77
C GLN A 32 -1.75 3.78 2.78
N LEU A 33 -1.73 2.48 3.02
CA LEU A 33 -1.20 1.55 2.02
C LEU A 33 -2.07 1.61 0.76
N ASP A 34 -1.43 1.56 -0.40
CA ASP A 34 -2.11 1.66 -1.69
C ASP A 34 -2.09 0.32 -2.42
N HIS A 35 -0.92 -0.16 -2.82
CA HIS A 35 -0.82 -1.46 -3.48
C HIS A 35 0.56 -2.08 -3.41
N VAL A 36 0.62 -3.38 -3.68
CA VAL A 36 1.86 -4.11 -3.95
C VAL A 36 1.95 -4.43 -5.44
N LEU A 37 3.16 -4.38 -5.99
CA LEU A 37 3.46 -4.87 -7.33
C LEU A 37 3.86 -6.35 -7.24
N LEU A 38 2.96 -7.23 -7.68
CA LEU A 38 3.17 -8.68 -7.73
C LEU A 38 3.51 -9.11 -9.16
N TRP A 39 4.76 -9.50 -9.37
CA TRP A 39 5.21 -10.10 -10.61
C TRP A 39 4.83 -11.58 -10.64
N GLY A 40 4.15 -12.00 -11.71
CA GLY A 40 3.95 -13.39 -12.07
C GLY A 40 5.03 -13.88 -13.02
N ARG A 41 5.03 -15.20 -13.30
CA ARG A 41 5.83 -15.74 -14.43
C ARG A 41 5.31 -15.21 -15.76
N ASP A 42 3.99 -15.12 -15.86
CA ASP A 42 3.25 -14.43 -16.91
C ASP A 42 1.92 -13.91 -16.35
N ILE A 43 1.27 -13.01 -17.10
CA ILE A 43 0.07 -12.32 -16.62
C ILE A 43 -1.16 -13.23 -16.52
N ASP A 44 -1.26 -14.26 -17.35
CA ASP A 44 -2.42 -15.15 -17.38
C ASP A 44 -2.33 -16.17 -16.23
N GLN A 45 -1.13 -16.71 -15.97
CA GLN A 45 -0.90 -17.60 -14.84
C GLN A 45 -1.17 -16.92 -13.50
N VAL A 46 -0.60 -15.73 -13.25
CA VAL A 46 -0.85 -15.01 -12.00
C VAL A 46 -2.32 -14.64 -11.86
N SER A 47 -2.98 -14.26 -12.95
CA SER A 47 -4.43 -13.99 -12.96
C SER A 47 -5.23 -15.24 -12.62
N ALA A 48 -4.86 -16.40 -13.17
CA ALA A 48 -5.52 -17.67 -12.91
C ALA A 48 -5.33 -18.12 -11.46
N ILE A 49 -4.14 -17.96 -10.88
CA ILE A 49 -3.92 -18.26 -9.45
C ILE A 49 -4.79 -17.36 -8.57
N MET A 50 -4.77 -16.05 -8.82
CA MET A 50 -5.58 -15.08 -8.06
C MET A 50 -7.08 -15.36 -8.19
N ALA A 51 -7.55 -15.69 -9.39
CA ALA A 51 -8.97 -15.91 -9.65
C ALA A 51 -9.48 -17.30 -9.24
N VAL A 52 -8.80 -18.34 -9.71
CA VAL A 52 -9.25 -19.73 -9.58
C VAL A 52 -8.86 -20.31 -8.24
N LYS A 53 -7.60 -20.17 -7.83
CA LYS A 53 -7.13 -20.77 -6.57
C LYS A 53 -7.54 -19.94 -5.36
N LEU A 54 -7.41 -18.62 -5.46
CA LEU A 54 -7.65 -17.71 -4.32
C LEU A 54 -9.04 -17.09 -4.32
N GLY A 55 -9.77 -17.18 -5.44
CA GLY A 55 -11.13 -16.71 -5.51
C GLY A 55 -11.30 -15.19 -5.56
N PHE A 56 -10.25 -14.44 -5.91
CA PHE A 56 -10.35 -13.01 -6.16
C PHE A 56 -11.02 -12.76 -7.50
N GLN A 57 -11.80 -11.68 -7.56
CA GLN A 57 -12.09 -11.06 -8.83
C GLN A 57 -10.86 -10.30 -9.38
N VAL A 58 -10.31 -10.79 -10.49
CA VAL A 58 -9.25 -10.09 -11.24
C VAL A 58 -9.88 -9.18 -12.28
N ARG A 59 -9.35 -7.97 -12.42
CA ARG A 59 -9.83 -6.95 -13.36
C ARG A 59 -8.81 -6.70 -14.45
N PRO A 60 -9.27 -6.43 -15.69
CA PRO A 60 -8.38 -6.09 -16.78
C PRO A 60 -7.59 -4.83 -16.44
N GLY A 61 -6.36 -4.82 -16.92
CA GLY A 61 -5.52 -3.64 -16.99
C GLY A 61 -5.10 -3.44 -18.44
N ARG A 62 -3.85 -3.08 -18.65
CA ARG A 62 -3.24 -2.76 -19.94
C ARG A 62 -2.01 -3.62 -20.19
N ALA A 63 -1.41 -3.46 -21.36
CA ALA A 63 -0.12 -4.06 -21.70
C ALA A 63 0.81 -3.08 -22.41
N PRO A 64 1.09 -1.90 -21.81
CA PRO A 64 2.02 -0.94 -22.40
C PRO A 64 3.42 -1.54 -22.48
N GLY A 65 4.13 -1.29 -23.58
CA GLY A 65 5.57 -1.59 -23.65
C GLY A 65 5.94 -3.08 -23.60
N GLY A 66 4.99 -4.02 -23.51
CA GLY A 66 5.28 -5.43 -23.29
C GLY A 66 5.27 -5.88 -21.83
N VAL A 67 4.77 -5.05 -20.92
CA VAL A 67 4.45 -5.41 -19.54
C VAL A 67 2.94 -5.30 -19.35
N ALA A 68 2.27 -6.44 -19.16
CA ALA A 68 0.85 -6.46 -18.87
C ALA A 68 0.60 -6.29 -17.38
N ASN A 69 -0.47 -5.56 -17.05
CA ASN A 69 -0.97 -5.45 -15.69
C ASN A 69 -2.44 -5.87 -15.56
N ARG A 70 -2.81 -6.33 -14.37
CA ARG A 70 -4.17 -6.64 -13.94
C ARG A 70 -4.33 -6.19 -12.49
N TYR A 71 -5.57 -6.10 -12.03
CA TYR A 71 -5.85 -5.58 -10.70
C TYR A 71 -6.73 -6.51 -9.88
N VAL A 72 -6.38 -6.68 -8.60
CA VAL A 72 -7.29 -7.14 -7.56
C VAL A 72 -7.57 -5.94 -6.65
N ARG A 73 -8.66 -5.23 -6.91
CA ARG A 73 -9.02 -3.98 -6.21
C ARG A 73 -9.93 -4.26 -5.02
N LEU A 74 -9.58 -3.77 -3.85
CA LEU A 74 -10.31 -4.03 -2.60
C LEU A 74 -11.22 -2.85 -2.24
N ALA A 75 -12.18 -3.08 -1.35
CA ALA A 75 -13.23 -2.12 -0.98
C ALA A 75 -12.68 -0.86 -0.30
N ASP A 76 -11.57 -0.98 0.43
CA ASP A 76 -10.82 0.14 1.04
C ASP A 76 -9.93 0.91 0.05
N ARG A 77 -10.03 0.57 -1.25
CA ARG A 77 -9.25 1.13 -2.36
C ARG A 77 -7.80 0.67 -2.41
N GLY A 78 -7.34 -0.14 -1.45
CA GLY A 78 -6.10 -0.86 -1.60
C GLY A 78 -6.19 -1.89 -2.72
N TYR A 79 -5.08 -2.30 -3.32
CA TYR A 79 -5.10 -3.32 -4.36
C TYR A 79 -3.80 -4.12 -4.48
N ILE A 80 -3.86 -5.22 -5.22
CA ILE A 80 -2.69 -5.95 -5.71
C ILE A 80 -2.62 -5.69 -7.22
N GLU A 81 -1.52 -5.12 -7.68
CA GLU A 81 -1.24 -4.99 -9.11
C GLU A 81 -0.47 -6.23 -9.56
N LEU A 82 -1.08 -7.00 -10.45
CA LEU A 82 -0.44 -8.17 -11.05
C LEU A 82 0.33 -7.68 -12.27
N LEU A 83 1.58 -8.09 -12.41
CA LEU A 83 2.47 -7.73 -13.51
C LEU A 83 2.98 -8.99 -14.20
N GLY A 84 3.14 -8.93 -15.53
CA GLY A 84 3.71 -10.02 -16.31
C GLY A 84 4.34 -9.52 -17.60
N VAL A 85 5.51 -10.06 -17.94
CA VAL A 85 6.20 -9.76 -19.20
C VAL A 85 5.54 -10.52 -20.34
N THR A 86 5.16 -9.83 -21.41
CA THR A 86 4.40 -10.44 -22.53
C THR A 86 5.19 -10.52 -23.84
N ARG A 87 6.44 -10.03 -23.88
CA ARG A 87 7.32 -10.11 -25.04
C ARG A 87 8.80 -10.07 -24.64
N PRO A 88 9.70 -10.56 -25.51
CA PRO A 88 11.13 -10.29 -25.37
C PRO A 88 11.40 -8.78 -25.39
N ASN A 89 12.37 -8.31 -24.60
CA ASN A 89 12.77 -6.90 -24.50
C ASN A 89 11.59 -5.93 -24.23
N PRO A 90 10.86 -6.12 -23.12
CA PRO A 90 9.82 -5.18 -22.74
C PRO A 90 10.42 -3.80 -22.45
N ASP A 91 9.62 -2.76 -22.68
CA ASP A 91 9.93 -1.40 -22.29
C ASP A 91 9.55 -1.24 -20.81
N MET A 92 10.57 -1.27 -19.95
CA MET A 92 10.44 -1.24 -18.50
C MET A 92 11.03 0.06 -17.97
N ASP A 93 10.32 0.69 -17.03
CA ASP A 93 10.90 1.78 -16.27
C ASP A 93 12.02 1.27 -15.32
N PRO A 94 12.86 2.16 -14.77
CA PRO A 94 13.94 1.76 -13.87
C PRO A 94 13.49 0.97 -12.63
N GLY A 95 12.28 1.23 -12.11
CA GLY A 95 11.72 0.49 -10.97
C GLY A 95 11.35 -0.94 -11.36
N MET A 96 10.71 -1.13 -12.51
CA MET A 96 10.41 -2.45 -13.06
C MET A 96 11.69 -3.25 -13.33
N LEU A 97 12.73 -2.62 -13.89
CA LEU A 97 14.04 -3.24 -14.10
C LEU A 97 14.68 -3.67 -12.77
N ALA A 98 14.61 -2.83 -11.74
CA ALA A 98 15.15 -3.14 -10.41
C ALA A 98 14.38 -4.30 -9.74
N ASP A 99 13.05 -4.35 -9.89
CA ASP A 99 12.22 -5.44 -9.40
C ASP A 99 12.59 -6.75 -10.10
N GLN A 100 12.64 -6.76 -11.44
CA GLN A 100 13.00 -7.95 -12.22
C GLN A 100 14.41 -8.45 -11.91
N ALA A 101 15.38 -7.54 -11.74
CA ALA A 101 16.74 -7.90 -11.33
C ALA A 101 16.76 -8.55 -9.94
N SER A 102 16.04 -7.96 -8.97
CA SER A 102 15.96 -8.48 -7.61
C SER A 102 15.27 -9.85 -7.55
N LEU A 103 14.18 -10.01 -8.31
CA LEU A 103 13.41 -11.24 -8.38
C LEU A 103 14.04 -12.30 -9.30
N LYS A 104 15.18 -11.99 -9.95
CA LYS A 104 15.84 -12.87 -10.93
C LYS A 104 14.87 -13.29 -12.05
N GLY A 105 13.94 -12.41 -12.42
CA GLY A 105 12.87 -12.67 -13.39
C GLY A 105 11.79 -13.66 -12.92
N GLY A 106 11.83 -14.10 -11.66
CA GLY A 106 10.84 -15.00 -11.07
C GLY A 106 9.59 -14.27 -10.54
N PRO A 107 8.57 -15.03 -10.11
CA PRO A 107 7.41 -14.45 -9.45
C PRO A 107 7.79 -13.89 -8.07
N GLY A 108 7.11 -12.84 -7.63
CA GLY A 108 7.33 -12.23 -6.32
C GLY A 108 7.00 -10.75 -6.28
N ALA A 109 7.26 -10.13 -5.14
CA ALA A 109 6.98 -8.72 -4.93
C ALA A 109 8.16 -8.00 -4.26
N ARG A 110 8.44 -6.79 -4.76
CA ARG A 110 9.52 -5.92 -4.28
C ARG A 110 9.06 -4.50 -4.01
N SER A 111 8.06 -4.03 -4.75
CA SER A 111 7.60 -2.65 -4.69
C SER A 111 6.22 -2.52 -4.02
N VAL A 112 6.12 -1.56 -3.11
CA VAL A 112 4.87 -1.20 -2.43
C VAL A 112 4.59 0.30 -2.51
N GLY A 113 3.32 0.64 -2.65
CA GLY A 113 2.81 2.00 -2.73
C GLY A 113 2.18 2.46 -1.44
N VAL A 114 2.42 3.72 -1.09
CA VAL A 114 1.71 4.46 -0.05
C VAL A 114 0.94 5.60 -0.71
N ARG A 115 -0.36 5.67 -0.48
CA ARG A 115 -1.19 6.75 -0.98
C ARG A 115 -1.02 7.98 -0.09
N SER A 116 -0.86 9.15 -0.70
CA SER A 116 -0.91 10.43 0.01
C SER A 116 -1.53 11.52 -0.87
N SER A 117 -2.62 12.12 -0.40
CA SER A 117 -3.24 13.28 -1.06
C SER A 117 -2.43 14.57 -0.92
N ALA A 118 -1.36 14.58 -0.12
CA ALA A 118 -0.42 15.69 -0.01
C ALA A 118 0.96 15.30 -0.56
N LEU A 119 0.97 14.63 -1.71
CA LEU A 119 2.18 14.08 -2.34
C LEU A 119 3.32 15.10 -2.41
N ASP A 120 3.05 16.34 -2.82
CA ASP A 120 4.05 17.39 -2.95
C ASP A 120 4.63 17.83 -1.58
N GLN A 121 3.82 17.79 -0.51
CA GLN A 121 4.28 18.09 0.86
C GLN A 121 5.16 16.97 1.40
N VAL A 122 4.76 15.71 1.20
CA VAL A 122 5.57 14.54 1.61
C VAL A 122 6.89 14.53 0.83
N HIS A 123 6.85 14.80 -0.47
CA HIS A 123 8.04 14.90 -1.31
C HIS A 123 9.03 15.94 -0.78
N ALA A 124 8.55 17.16 -0.53
CA ALA A 124 9.36 18.26 0.00
C ALA A 124 9.92 17.94 1.40
N LEU A 125 9.11 17.32 2.27
CA LEU A 125 9.53 16.92 3.62
C LEU A 125 10.65 15.87 3.58
N LEU A 126 10.48 14.80 2.79
CA LEU A 126 11.47 13.73 2.70
C LEU A 126 12.76 14.22 2.02
N LYS A 127 12.64 15.08 1.00
CA LYS A 127 13.80 15.76 0.41
C LYS A 127 14.52 16.65 1.42
N GLY A 128 13.79 17.41 2.22
CA GLY A 128 14.35 18.27 3.29
C GLY A 128 15.05 17.47 4.39
N LYS A 129 14.62 16.24 4.65
CA LYS A 129 15.29 15.26 5.53
C LYS A 129 16.53 14.61 4.90
N GLY A 130 16.91 15.00 3.68
CA GLY A 130 18.07 14.47 2.98
C GLY A 130 17.87 13.08 2.36
N LEU A 131 16.62 12.62 2.19
CA LEU A 131 16.35 11.39 1.43
C LEU A 131 16.41 11.69 -0.07
N ALA A 132 17.04 10.78 -0.82
CA ALA A 132 17.18 10.86 -2.27
C ALA A 132 15.87 10.44 -2.95
N VAL A 133 14.90 11.35 -3.00
CA VAL A 133 13.61 11.15 -3.68
C VAL A 133 13.72 11.51 -5.16
N THR A 134 13.07 10.74 -6.04
CA THR A 134 12.99 11.04 -7.47
C THR A 134 12.14 12.30 -7.72
N PRO A 135 12.22 12.93 -8.90
CA PRO A 135 11.16 13.85 -9.34
C PRO A 135 9.79 13.18 -9.32
N VAL A 136 8.74 13.97 -9.12
CA VAL A 136 7.36 13.49 -9.29
C VAL A 136 7.10 13.26 -10.77
N PHE A 137 6.61 12.08 -11.12
CA PHE A 137 6.17 11.73 -12.46
C PHE A 137 4.69 11.36 -12.46
N THR A 138 4.07 11.38 -13.64
CA THR A 138 2.61 11.32 -13.76
C THR A 138 2.18 10.39 -14.86
N ALA A 139 0.91 9.97 -14.80
CA ALA A 139 0.23 9.43 -15.97
C ALA A 139 0.36 10.40 -17.15
N SER A 140 0.41 9.87 -18.38
CA SER A 140 0.37 10.69 -19.59
C SER A 140 -0.89 11.57 -19.61
N ALA A 141 -0.76 12.80 -20.12
CA ALA A 141 -1.90 13.69 -20.33
C ALA A 141 -2.95 13.08 -21.28
N ASN A 142 -2.53 12.17 -22.16
CA ASN A 142 -3.39 11.44 -23.09
C ASN A 142 -3.68 10.02 -22.61
N ASP A 143 -3.54 9.72 -21.32
CA ASP A 143 -3.93 8.43 -20.77
C ASP A 143 -5.43 8.16 -21.03
N PRO A 144 -5.81 7.09 -21.76
CA PRO A 144 -7.22 6.81 -22.08
C PRO A 144 -8.13 6.59 -20.87
N ASP A 145 -7.58 6.30 -19.68
CA ASP A 145 -8.35 6.13 -18.44
C ASP A 145 -8.42 7.45 -17.65
N GLY A 146 -7.67 8.47 -18.08
CA GLY A 146 -7.63 9.79 -17.47
C GLY A 146 -8.83 10.66 -17.86
N GLY A 147 -8.88 11.85 -17.29
CA GLY A 147 -9.90 12.86 -17.64
C GLY A 147 -9.60 13.64 -18.94
N GLY A 148 -8.54 13.26 -19.66
CA GLY A 148 -8.00 14.01 -20.80
C GLY A 148 -7.00 15.09 -20.41
N PRO A 149 -6.36 15.76 -21.41
CA PRO A 149 -5.19 16.62 -21.19
C PRO A 149 -5.48 17.92 -20.44
N THR A 150 -6.75 18.29 -20.27
CA THR A 150 -7.18 19.48 -19.53
C THR A 150 -7.54 19.19 -18.07
N LYS A 151 -7.44 17.94 -17.64
CA LYS A 151 -7.72 17.49 -16.28
C LYS A 151 -6.42 17.11 -15.56
N PRO A 152 -6.41 17.07 -14.21
CA PRO A 152 -5.28 16.52 -13.48
C PRO A 152 -4.92 15.11 -13.99
N PRO A 153 -3.62 14.75 -14.02
CA PRO A 153 -3.18 13.40 -14.38
C PRO A 153 -3.88 12.35 -13.52
N ARG A 154 -4.23 11.20 -14.12
CA ARG A 154 -4.94 10.11 -13.42
C ARG A 154 -4.23 9.69 -12.13
N TRP A 155 -2.90 9.68 -12.17
CA TRP A 155 -2.05 9.49 -11.01
C TRP A 155 -0.78 10.34 -11.14
N ARG A 156 -0.19 10.64 -9.99
CA ARG A 156 1.13 11.26 -9.84
C ARG A 156 1.86 10.50 -8.74
N LEU A 157 3.15 10.25 -8.90
CA LEU A 157 3.90 9.47 -7.92
C LEU A 157 5.38 9.87 -7.89
N PHE A 158 6.05 9.60 -6.78
CA PHE A 158 7.51 9.63 -6.69
C PHE A 158 8.02 8.41 -5.92
N ALA A 159 9.27 8.04 -6.17
CA ALA A 159 9.97 6.96 -5.48
C ALA A 159 11.30 7.48 -4.92
N PHE A 160 12.22 6.58 -4.61
CA PHE A 160 13.56 6.90 -4.14
C PHE A 160 14.59 6.46 -5.17
N GLU A 161 15.67 7.22 -5.31
CA GLU A 161 16.81 6.85 -6.16
C GLU A 161 17.47 5.55 -5.71
N ARG A 162 17.36 5.23 -4.41
CA ARG A 162 17.72 3.94 -3.81
C ARG A 162 16.62 3.50 -2.85
N PRO A 163 16.27 2.20 -2.81
CA PRO A 163 15.27 1.69 -1.88
C PRO A 163 15.60 2.11 -0.44
N PRO A 164 14.71 2.80 0.27
CA PRO A 164 14.95 3.23 1.65
C PRO A 164 14.71 2.09 2.65
N LEU A 165 14.03 1.04 2.21
CA LEU A 165 13.74 -0.17 2.97
C LEU A 165 14.45 -1.35 2.30
N SER A 166 14.39 -2.51 2.93
CA SER A 166 14.69 -3.80 2.33
C SER A 166 13.83 -4.11 1.10
N SER A 167 12.72 -3.39 0.90
CA SER A 167 11.88 -3.35 -0.29
C SER A 167 11.84 -1.95 -0.93
N THR A 168 11.28 -1.86 -2.13
CA THR A 168 11.05 -0.59 -2.82
C THR A 168 9.74 0.01 -2.31
N LEU A 169 9.75 1.32 -2.03
CA LEU A 169 8.57 2.08 -1.62
C LEU A 169 8.40 3.29 -2.51
N PHE A 170 7.17 3.61 -2.88
CA PHE A 170 6.82 4.83 -3.59
C PHE A 170 5.57 5.47 -2.98
N PHE A 171 5.44 6.78 -3.18
CA PHE A 171 4.25 7.54 -2.79
C PHE A 171 3.45 7.89 -4.03
N ILE A 172 2.13 7.73 -3.96
CA ILE A 172 1.22 7.95 -5.08
C ILE A 172 0.01 8.78 -4.65
N ASP A 173 -0.46 9.62 -5.57
CA ASP A 173 -1.72 10.32 -5.49
C ASP A 173 -2.52 10.11 -6.77
N TYR A 174 -3.84 10.19 -6.66
CA TYR A 174 -4.77 9.96 -7.76
C TYR A 174 -5.62 11.19 -8.00
N ALA A 175 -6.01 11.40 -9.25
CA ALA A 175 -7.09 12.34 -9.55
C ALA A 175 -8.35 11.96 -8.75
N PRO A 176 -9.22 12.93 -8.42
CA PRO A 176 -10.50 12.65 -7.78
C PRO A 176 -11.30 11.60 -8.57
N ASP A 177 -12.02 10.74 -7.84
CA ASP A 177 -12.81 9.70 -8.47
C ASP A 177 -13.90 10.29 -9.37
N LYS A 178 -14.28 9.53 -10.39
CA LYS A 178 -15.45 9.83 -11.19
C LYS A 178 -16.69 9.74 -10.31
N THR A 179 -17.53 10.78 -10.37
CA THR A 179 -18.74 10.89 -9.55
C THR A 179 -20.01 10.51 -10.30
N ASP A 180 -19.92 10.19 -11.59
CA ASP A 180 -21.08 9.77 -12.35
C ASP A 180 -21.60 8.41 -11.85
N PRO A 181 -22.93 8.19 -11.80
CA PRO A 181 -23.51 7.00 -11.17
C PRO A 181 -23.04 5.66 -11.76
N ALA A 182 -22.79 5.61 -13.08
CA ALA A 182 -22.34 4.40 -13.75
C ALA A 182 -20.92 4.04 -13.30
N SER A 183 -19.99 4.99 -13.34
CA SER A 183 -18.63 4.79 -12.84
C SER A 183 -18.62 4.35 -11.37
N VAL A 184 -19.46 4.96 -10.52
CA VAL A 184 -19.55 4.58 -9.09
C VAL A 184 -20.06 3.15 -8.90
N ALA A 185 -21.05 2.73 -9.69
CA ALA A 185 -21.60 1.37 -9.62
C ALA A 185 -20.60 0.32 -10.13
N ASP A 186 -19.92 0.61 -11.25
CA ASP A 186 -18.87 -0.23 -11.81
C ASP A 186 -17.72 -0.38 -10.83
N ASP A 187 -17.28 0.73 -10.24
CA ASP A 187 -16.17 0.78 -9.28
C ASP A 187 -16.52 0.06 -7.96
N ARG A 188 -17.78 0.07 -7.53
CA ARG A 188 -18.26 -0.75 -6.41
C ARG A 188 -18.22 -2.24 -6.75
N THR A 189 -18.72 -2.62 -7.92
CA THR A 189 -18.73 -4.02 -8.38
C THR A 189 -17.32 -4.53 -8.65
N ALA A 190 -16.43 -3.65 -9.09
CA ALA A 190 -15.03 -3.97 -9.35
C ALA A 190 -14.28 -4.47 -8.11
N ARG A 191 -14.75 -4.07 -6.92
CA ARG A 191 -14.15 -4.38 -5.61
C ARG A 191 -14.85 -5.47 -4.81
N GLN A 192 -15.78 -6.18 -5.43
CA GLN A 192 -16.41 -7.34 -4.82
C GLN A 192 -15.64 -8.59 -5.24
N HIS A 193 -15.22 -9.39 -4.26
CA HIS A 193 -14.52 -10.64 -4.51
C HIS A 193 -15.34 -11.82 -3.97
N PRO A 194 -15.44 -12.91 -4.74
CA PRO A 194 -16.18 -14.08 -4.28
C PRO A 194 -15.49 -14.88 -3.16
N ASN A 195 -14.24 -14.57 -2.80
CA ASN A 195 -13.60 -14.99 -1.55
C ASN A 195 -13.91 -14.06 -0.34
N GLY A 196 -14.71 -13.02 -0.53
CA GLY A 196 -15.11 -12.11 0.54
C GLY A 196 -14.06 -11.08 0.95
N ALA A 197 -12.95 -10.93 0.19
CA ALA A 197 -11.92 -9.93 0.45
C ALA A 197 -12.47 -8.50 0.41
N ARG A 198 -11.99 -7.64 1.33
CA ARG A 198 -12.46 -6.28 1.53
C ARG A 198 -11.35 -5.26 1.72
N THR A 199 -10.28 -5.61 2.44
CA THR A 199 -9.26 -4.64 2.84
C THR A 199 -7.85 -5.16 2.66
N LEU A 200 -6.93 -4.26 2.33
CA LEU A 200 -5.50 -4.49 2.38
C LEU A 200 -5.00 -4.07 3.75
N SER A 201 -4.72 -5.01 4.64
CA SER A 201 -4.38 -4.69 6.03
C SER A 201 -2.89 -4.44 6.21
N ALA A 202 -2.03 -5.21 5.51
CA ALA A 202 -0.59 -5.02 5.60
C ALA A 202 0.26 -5.57 4.47
N PHE A 203 1.48 -5.03 4.38
CA PHE A 203 2.63 -5.61 3.67
C PHE A 203 3.61 -6.24 4.65
N TRP A 204 4.18 -7.39 4.29
CA TRP A 204 5.19 -8.09 5.10
C TRP A 204 6.55 -7.94 4.42
N LEU A 205 7.38 -7.05 4.94
CA LEU A 205 8.74 -6.82 4.44
C LEU A 205 9.69 -7.76 5.18
N LEU A 206 10.30 -8.68 4.46
CA LEU A 206 11.29 -9.61 5.00
C LEU A 206 12.70 -9.12 4.67
N SER A 207 13.54 -9.01 5.68
CA SER A 207 14.95 -8.70 5.55
C SER A 207 15.80 -9.45 6.58
N SER A 208 17.12 -9.24 6.54
CA SER A 208 18.04 -9.76 7.56
C SER A 208 18.09 -8.90 8.83
N ASP A 209 17.47 -7.72 8.82
CA ASP A 209 17.50 -6.75 9.92
C ASP A 209 16.18 -5.97 9.95
N ALA A 210 15.20 -6.49 10.70
CA ALA A 210 13.89 -5.86 10.82
C ALA A 210 13.96 -4.50 11.53
N ASP A 211 14.97 -4.27 12.38
CA ASP A 211 15.14 -3.01 13.10
C ASP A 211 15.64 -1.89 12.18
N ALA A 212 16.47 -2.22 11.18
CA ALA A 212 16.86 -1.27 10.14
C ALA A 212 15.62 -0.77 9.37
N ASP A 213 14.74 -1.67 8.92
CA ASP A 213 13.50 -1.29 8.23
C ASP A 213 12.57 -0.47 9.14
N ARG A 214 12.43 -0.87 10.41
CA ARG A 214 11.66 -0.10 11.41
C ARG A 214 12.17 1.33 11.55
N LYS A 215 13.49 1.53 11.69
CA LYS A 215 14.12 2.85 11.80
C LYS A 215 13.93 3.68 10.53
N GLN A 216 14.00 3.06 9.36
CA GLN A 216 13.77 3.77 8.10
C GLN A 216 12.30 4.19 7.94
N LEU A 217 11.35 3.32 8.29
CA LEU A 217 9.92 3.68 8.35
C LEU A 217 9.67 4.86 9.30
N GLU A 218 10.33 4.88 10.46
CA GLU A 218 10.28 6.01 11.40
C GLU A 218 10.83 7.31 10.77
N ARG A 219 11.95 7.24 10.03
CA ARG A 219 12.48 8.39 9.28
C ARG A 219 11.53 8.90 8.20
N LEU A 220 10.78 7.99 7.57
CA LEU A 220 9.71 8.29 6.61
C LEU A 220 8.48 8.93 7.28
N GLY A 221 8.37 8.91 8.61
CA GLY A 221 7.27 9.49 9.37
C GLY A 221 6.29 8.45 9.94
N PHE A 222 6.52 7.16 9.69
CA PHE A 222 5.68 6.09 10.22
C PHE A 222 6.22 5.63 11.58
N THR A 223 5.62 6.14 12.65
CA THR A 223 6.04 5.89 14.04
C THR A 223 5.11 4.87 14.72
N GLY A 224 5.39 4.50 15.97
CA GLY A 224 4.50 3.62 16.75
C GLY A 224 4.67 2.12 16.48
N ALA A 225 5.89 1.71 16.10
CA ALA A 225 6.23 0.30 15.89
C ALA A 225 5.96 -0.56 17.14
N LEU A 226 5.32 -1.72 16.96
CA LEU A 226 5.04 -2.68 18.02
C LEU A 226 5.62 -4.05 17.70
N PRO A 227 6.27 -4.74 18.66
CA PRO A 227 6.84 -6.05 18.42
C PRO A 227 5.78 -7.08 18.01
N VAL A 228 6.10 -7.92 17.02
CA VAL A 228 5.24 -9.01 16.55
C VAL A 228 6.06 -10.27 16.27
N ARG A 229 5.37 -11.42 16.29
CA ARG A 229 5.88 -12.70 15.79
C ARG A 229 4.84 -13.30 14.85
N ILE A 230 5.31 -13.95 13.80
CA ILE A 230 4.50 -14.72 12.84
C ILE A 230 5.04 -16.16 12.83
N PRO A 231 4.62 -16.99 13.82
CA PRO A 231 5.16 -18.34 13.97
C PRO A 231 4.97 -19.23 12.73
N GLN A 232 3.91 -18.98 11.95
CA GLN A 232 3.55 -19.74 10.76
C GLN A 232 4.64 -19.70 9.68
N ILE A 233 5.49 -18.67 9.71
CA ILE A 233 6.62 -18.54 8.79
C ILE A 233 7.97 -18.46 9.51
N SER A 234 8.03 -18.75 10.82
CA SER A 234 9.22 -18.56 11.66
C SER A 234 9.82 -17.16 11.52
N ALA A 235 9.00 -16.11 11.69
CA ALA A 235 9.45 -14.72 11.60
C ALA A 235 9.09 -13.90 12.85
N ARG A 236 9.88 -12.86 13.10
CA ARG A 236 9.65 -11.86 14.14
C ARG A 236 9.99 -10.46 13.64
N GLY A 237 9.55 -9.43 14.35
CA GLY A 237 9.93 -8.06 14.05
C GLY A 237 8.92 -7.07 14.59
N TYR A 238 8.45 -6.16 13.74
CA TYR A 238 7.63 -5.03 14.15
C TYR A 238 6.43 -4.83 13.22
N CYS A 239 5.28 -4.46 13.79
CA CYS A 239 4.13 -3.89 13.08
C CYS A 239 4.20 -2.37 13.21
N ILE A 240 4.34 -1.66 12.09
CA ILE A 240 4.40 -0.20 12.02
C ILE A 240 3.07 0.30 11.43
N PRO A 241 2.29 1.14 12.14
CA PRO A 241 1.04 1.67 11.60
C PRO A 241 1.29 2.64 10.44
N VAL A 242 0.50 2.51 9.38
CA VAL A 242 0.45 3.41 8.23
C VAL A 242 -1.02 3.76 7.97
N GLY A 243 -1.49 4.83 8.60
CA GLY A 243 -2.92 5.18 8.60
C GLY A 243 -3.76 4.05 9.20
N PRO A 244 -4.79 3.54 8.50
CA PRO A 244 -5.60 2.42 8.96
C PRO A 244 -4.92 1.05 8.76
N ASN A 245 -3.77 1.00 8.09
CA ASN A 245 -3.07 -0.23 7.71
C ASN A 245 -1.79 -0.42 8.55
N GLY A 246 -1.03 -1.48 8.27
CA GLY A 246 0.27 -1.73 8.89
C GLY A 246 1.33 -2.22 7.92
N VAL A 247 2.61 -1.97 8.22
CA VAL A 247 3.75 -2.63 7.57
C VAL A 247 4.40 -3.53 8.61
N LEU A 248 4.56 -4.81 8.29
CA LEU A 248 5.33 -5.73 9.11
C LEU A 248 6.78 -5.72 8.62
N ALA A 249 7.69 -5.11 9.39
CA ALA A 249 9.13 -5.28 9.17
C ALA A 249 9.57 -6.55 9.89
N LEU A 250 10.01 -7.56 9.15
CA LEU A 250 10.23 -8.92 9.63
C LEU A 250 11.64 -9.42 9.31
N GLU A 251 12.16 -10.23 10.20
CA GLU A 251 13.39 -11.02 10.04
C GLU A 251 13.12 -12.48 10.43
N PRO A 252 13.96 -13.43 9.97
CA PRO A 252 13.85 -14.81 10.39
C PRO A 252 14.03 -14.99 11.91
N ASP A 253 13.18 -15.82 12.50
CA ASP A 253 13.18 -16.20 13.91
C ASP A 253 13.65 -17.66 14.05
N GLY A 254 14.92 -17.88 13.68
CA GLY A 254 15.52 -19.21 13.58
C GLY A 254 15.33 -19.86 12.20
N GLN A 255 15.41 -21.19 12.16
CA GLN A 255 15.20 -21.96 10.93
C GLN A 255 13.71 -22.00 10.56
N GLY A 256 13.43 -22.00 9.26
CA GLY A 256 12.07 -22.13 8.73
C GLY A 256 11.82 -21.28 7.49
N ILE A 257 10.54 -21.10 7.18
CA ILE A 257 10.07 -20.51 5.91
C ILE A 257 10.69 -19.14 5.64
N ALA A 258 10.73 -18.23 6.61
CA ALA A 258 11.32 -16.91 6.44
C ALA A 258 12.83 -16.97 6.18
N ALA A 259 13.57 -17.82 6.89
CA ALA A 259 15.00 -18.01 6.64
C ALA A 259 15.26 -18.58 5.24
N ASP A 260 14.44 -19.54 4.80
CA ASP A 260 14.54 -20.13 3.47
C ASP A 260 14.21 -19.10 2.38
N ALA A 261 13.15 -18.32 2.56
CA ALA A 261 12.74 -17.28 1.62
C ALA A 261 13.82 -16.21 1.46
N LEU A 262 14.42 -15.76 2.57
CA LEU A 262 15.50 -14.79 2.56
C LEU A 262 16.76 -15.35 1.87
N ARG A 263 17.08 -16.64 2.08
CA ARG A 263 18.23 -17.30 1.45
C ARG A 263 18.06 -17.46 -0.07
N GLU A 264 16.86 -17.79 -0.53
CA GLU A 264 16.56 -18.05 -1.94
C GLU A 264 16.39 -16.76 -2.76
N GLY A 265 15.60 -15.83 -2.22
CA GLY A 265 15.14 -14.62 -2.90
C GLY A 265 15.81 -13.33 -2.43
N GLY A 266 16.51 -13.35 -1.30
CA GLY A 266 16.97 -12.11 -0.65
C GLY A 266 15.81 -11.35 0.00
N PRO A 267 16.04 -10.08 0.38
CA PRO A 267 15.00 -9.25 0.97
C PRO A 267 13.84 -9.00 0.01
N GLN A 268 12.60 -9.04 0.50
CA GLN A 268 11.40 -9.07 -0.35
C GLN A 268 10.12 -8.65 0.40
N VAL A 269 9.06 -8.38 -0.35
CA VAL A 269 7.70 -8.39 0.21
C VAL A 269 7.27 -9.85 0.28
N LEU A 270 7.44 -10.48 1.44
CA LEU A 270 7.18 -11.90 1.64
C LEU A 270 5.67 -12.21 1.69
N GLY A 271 4.83 -11.23 1.98
CA GLY A 271 3.39 -11.45 2.03
C GLY A 271 2.54 -10.21 2.13
N VAL A 272 1.23 -10.41 2.01
CA VAL A 272 0.17 -9.42 2.27
C VAL A 272 -0.88 -10.00 3.20
N SER A 273 -1.46 -9.15 4.04
CA SER A 273 -2.64 -9.49 4.85
C SER A 273 -3.89 -8.86 4.26
N ILE A 274 -4.90 -9.69 4.00
CA ILE A 274 -6.17 -9.31 3.38
C ILE A 274 -7.32 -9.58 4.36
N GLY A 275 -8.06 -8.54 4.69
CA GLY A 275 -9.25 -8.64 5.52
C GLY A 275 -10.44 -9.19 4.71
N VAL A 276 -11.11 -10.21 5.24
CA VAL A 276 -12.29 -10.85 4.63
C VAL A 276 -13.52 -10.76 5.53
N ALA A 277 -14.69 -10.72 4.88
CA ALA A 277 -15.97 -10.68 5.59
C ALA A 277 -16.29 -11.97 6.36
N ASP A 278 -15.84 -13.13 5.85
CA ASP A 278 -16.01 -14.45 6.47
C ASP A 278 -14.74 -15.27 6.22
N VAL A 279 -13.94 -15.46 7.26
CA VAL A 279 -12.65 -16.16 7.19
C VAL A 279 -12.81 -17.64 6.87
N ASP A 280 -13.87 -18.29 7.34
CA ASP A 280 -14.12 -19.71 7.08
C ASP A 280 -14.58 -19.94 5.65
N ALA A 281 -15.42 -19.05 5.11
CA ALA A 281 -15.82 -19.10 3.71
C ALA A 281 -14.65 -18.83 2.76
N ALA A 282 -13.81 -17.84 3.08
CA ALA A 282 -12.57 -17.57 2.35
C ALA A 282 -11.64 -18.80 2.38
N LYS A 283 -11.44 -19.39 3.57
CA LYS A 283 -10.60 -20.59 3.77
C LYS A 283 -11.08 -21.75 2.92
N ARG A 284 -12.36 -22.13 3.02
CA ARG A 284 -12.94 -23.23 2.21
C ARG A 284 -12.77 -23.01 0.71
N ARG A 285 -12.78 -21.74 0.26
CA ARG A 285 -12.58 -21.41 -1.15
C ARG A 285 -11.14 -21.61 -1.57
N VAL A 286 -10.18 -21.16 -0.77
CA VAL A 286 -8.75 -21.38 -1.03
C VAL A 286 -8.41 -22.87 -0.93
N GLU A 287 -8.95 -23.60 0.06
CA GLU A 287 -8.77 -25.04 0.20
C GLU A 287 -9.24 -25.81 -1.03
N ARG A 288 -10.37 -25.42 -1.64
CA ARG A 288 -10.82 -26.00 -2.92
C ARG A 288 -9.89 -25.65 -4.07
N GLY A 289 -9.38 -24.42 -4.11
CA GLY A 289 -8.49 -23.96 -5.17
C GLY A 289 -7.12 -24.63 -5.16
N TYR A 290 -6.63 -24.98 -3.98
CA TYR A 290 -5.35 -25.67 -3.77
C TYR A 290 -5.48 -27.17 -3.48
N GLU A 291 -6.70 -27.69 -3.41
CA GLU A 291 -7.02 -29.08 -3.06
C GLU A 291 -6.32 -29.55 -1.76
N GLN A 292 -6.20 -28.63 -0.80
CA GLN A 292 -5.45 -28.84 0.43
C GLN A 292 -6.23 -28.26 1.62
N VAL A 293 -6.28 -28.98 2.73
CA VAL A 293 -6.78 -28.46 4.00
C VAL A 293 -5.76 -27.50 4.60
N LEU A 294 -6.21 -26.30 4.96
CA LEU A 294 -5.35 -25.26 5.51
C LEU A 294 -5.50 -25.18 7.03
N ALA A 295 -4.43 -24.83 7.73
CA ALA A 295 -4.49 -24.56 9.16
C ALA A 295 -4.98 -23.12 9.40
N GLY A 296 -5.97 -22.97 10.29
CA GLY A 296 -6.31 -21.67 10.86
C GLY A 296 -5.40 -21.33 12.04
N TYR A 297 -5.18 -20.05 12.30
CA TYR A 297 -4.40 -19.55 13.42
C TYR A 297 -4.87 -18.16 13.87
N LYS A 298 -4.36 -17.69 15.01
CA LYS A 298 -4.52 -16.29 15.46
C LYS A 298 -3.37 -15.46 14.91
N GLY A 299 -3.64 -14.70 13.87
CA GLY A 299 -2.71 -13.76 13.27
C GLY A 299 -2.73 -12.41 13.96
N VAL A 300 -1.99 -11.46 13.40
CA VAL A 300 -1.90 -10.08 13.90
C VAL A 300 -3.29 -9.45 13.97
N TRP A 301 -4.13 -9.56 12.93
CA TRP A 301 -5.45 -8.92 12.92
C TRP A 301 -6.61 -9.78 13.48
N GLY A 302 -6.36 -10.99 13.96
CA GLY A 302 -7.40 -11.88 14.48
C GLY A 302 -7.33 -13.30 13.90
N ASP A 303 -8.47 -13.97 13.78
CA ASP A 303 -8.54 -15.28 13.12
C ASP A 303 -8.06 -15.18 11.68
N ALA A 304 -7.14 -16.06 11.30
CA ALA A 304 -6.47 -16.00 10.01
C ALA A 304 -6.12 -17.40 9.48
N PHE A 305 -5.79 -17.45 8.18
CA PHE A 305 -5.11 -18.57 7.55
C PHE A 305 -4.18 -18.06 6.45
N LEU A 306 -3.15 -18.85 6.14
CA LEU A 306 -2.16 -18.53 5.13
C LEU A 306 -2.43 -19.38 3.88
N ALA A 307 -2.58 -18.75 2.72
CA ALA A 307 -2.65 -19.47 1.47
C ALA A 307 -1.26 -20.00 1.08
N PRO A 308 -1.15 -21.22 0.50
CA PRO A 308 0.12 -21.83 0.12
C PRO A 308 0.65 -21.25 -1.21
N THR A 309 0.77 -19.93 -1.28
CA THR A 309 1.02 -19.19 -2.53
C THR A 309 2.49 -18.94 -2.81
N ARG A 310 3.42 -19.31 -1.92
CA ARG A 310 4.85 -19.01 -2.10
C ARG A 310 5.42 -19.58 -3.40
N ASP A 311 5.11 -20.83 -3.73
CA ASP A 311 5.66 -21.48 -4.93
C ASP A 311 5.06 -20.92 -6.24
N ASP A 312 3.82 -20.45 -6.16
CA ASP A 312 3.05 -19.89 -7.27
C ASP A 312 3.39 -18.41 -7.52
N LEU A 313 3.44 -17.62 -6.44
CA LEU A 313 3.45 -16.15 -6.45
C LEU A 313 4.74 -15.54 -5.91
N GLY A 314 5.66 -16.34 -5.36
CA GLY A 314 6.85 -15.83 -4.67
C GLY A 314 6.55 -15.10 -3.36
N MET A 315 5.29 -15.07 -2.91
CA MET A 315 4.84 -14.41 -1.69
C MET A 315 3.62 -15.12 -1.09
N PHE A 316 3.34 -14.85 0.18
CA PHE A 316 2.16 -15.32 0.88
C PHE A 316 0.97 -14.35 0.78
N ILE A 317 -0.24 -14.90 0.76
CA ILE A 317 -1.47 -14.15 0.99
C ILE A 317 -2.10 -14.70 2.27
N GLU A 318 -2.06 -13.90 3.33
CA GLU A 318 -2.82 -14.14 4.55
C GLU A 318 -4.23 -13.58 4.37
N PHE A 319 -5.23 -14.39 4.73
CA PHE A 319 -6.59 -13.92 4.89
C PHE A 319 -6.92 -13.90 6.38
N HIS A 320 -7.54 -12.82 6.84
CA HIS A 320 -7.95 -12.70 8.24
C HIS A 320 -9.36 -12.14 8.37
N ALA A 321 -10.04 -12.48 9.47
CA ALA A 321 -11.31 -11.89 9.83
C ALA A 321 -11.15 -10.37 9.96
N LEU A 322 -12.09 -9.62 9.37
CA LEU A 322 -12.22 -8.21 9.70
C LEU A 322 -12.57 -8.07 11.18
N PRO A 323 -12.04 -7.05 11.88
CA PRO A 323 -12.55 -6.72 13.19
C PRO A 323 -14.06 -6.46 13.09
N GLY A 324 -14.85 -7.08 13.98
CA GLY A 324 -16.27 -6.75 14.11
C GLY A 324 -16.45 -5.27 14.42
N THR A 325 -17.70 -4.78 14.43
CA THR A 325 -18.07 -3.38 14.70
C THR A 325 -17.56 -2.78 16.04
N ALA A 326 -16.77 -3.52 16.83
CA ALA A 326 -16.05 -3.06 17.99
C ALA A 326 -14.52 -3.16 17.76
N GLY A 327 -13.89 -2.02 17.44
CA GLY A 327 -12.43 -1.84 17.51
C GLY A 327 -11.67 -2.28 16.26
N SER A 328 -11.37 -1.32 15.38
CA SER A 328 -10.41 -1.52 14.28
C SER A 328 -9.01 -1.67 14.87
N LYS A 329 -8.57 -2.92 15.09
CA LYS A 329 -7.19 -3.18 15.51
C LYS A 329 -6.21 -2.84 14.38
N THR A 330 -5.71 -1.61 14.37
CA THR A 330 -4.45 -1.28 13.70
C THR A 330 -3.30 -1.90 14.48
N CYS A 331 -2.04 -1.75 14.01
CA CYS A 331 -0.87 -2.18 14.77
C CYS A 331 -0.95 -1.76 16.27
N GLY A 332 -1.63 -0.66 16.60
CA GLY A 332 -1.71 -0.04 17.93
C GLY A 332 -2.66 -0.64 18.97
N GLU A 333 -3.58 -1.56 18.62
CA GLU A 333 -4.55 -2.10 19.60
C GLU A 333 -4.11 -3.44 20.24
N PHE A 334 -2.86 -3.88 20.01
CA PHE A 334 -2.23 -5.03 20.68
C PHE A 334 -1.80 -4.70 22.12
N LYS A 335 -2.71 -4.20 22.96
CA LYS A 335 -2.44 -4.10 24.41
C LYS A 335 -2.86 -5.37 25.14
N ARG A 336 -1.83 -6.10 25.57
CA ARG A 336 -1.66 -7.01 26.72
C ARG A 336 -2.69 -8.11 26.94
#